data_AF-A0A0M2SQ06-F1
#
_entry.id   AF-A0A0M2SQ06-F1
#
_cell.length_a   1.000
_cell.length_b   1.000
_cell.length_c   1.000
_cell.angle_alpha   90.00
_cell.angle_beta   90.00
_cell.angle_gamma   90.00
#
_symmetry.space_group_name_H-M   'P 1'
#
loop_
_entity.id
_entity.type
_entity.pdbx_description
1 polymer ?
#
loop_
_entity_poly.entity_id
_entity_poly.type
_entity_poly.pdbx_seq_one_letter_code
_entity_poly.pdbx_strand_id
1 'polypeptide(L)'
;MFMRLILTIALSFFVIYAINFFDIASLDYNIRTVAATAVAIIVLRLLYSVFTRFMKVFLFVVIFLPIVGLIIYYIYSYVTGNPVELFDIGSLMERAQSF
;
A
#
# COMPACT_ATOMS: atom_id res chain seq x y z
N MET A 1 -24.90 9.65 -6.33
CA MET A 1 -24.08 9.15 -7.47
C MET A 1 -23.83 10.24 -8.51
N PHE A 2 -24.83 11.03 -8.88
CA PHE A 2 -24.73 12.12 -9.87
C PHE A 2 -23.61 13.13 -9.59
N MET A 3 -23.51 13.66 -8.37
CA MET A 3 -22.46 14.61 -7.99
C MET A 3 -21.04 14.03 -8.11
N ARG A 4 -20.85 12.74 -7.85
CA ARG A 4 -19.55 12.07 -8.04
C ARG A 4 -19.16 12.03 -9.51
N LEU A 5 -20.13 11.81 -10.39
CA LEU A 5 -19.92 11.74 -11.83
C LEU A 5 -19.56 13.13 -12.41
N ILE A 6 -20.25 14.18 -11.96
CA ILE A 6 -19.91 15.58 -12.31
C ILE A 6 -18.48 15.91 -11.86
N LEU A 7 -18.12 15.56 -10.63
CA LEU A 7 -16.76 15.79 -10.11
C LEU A 7 -15.71 15.01 -10.89
N THR A 8 -15.99 13.77 -11.31
CA THR A 8 -15.06 12.99 -12.15
C THR A 8 -14.87 13.66 -13.51
N ILE A 9 -15.94 14.16 -14.14
CA ILE A 9 -15.83 14.89 -15.40
C ILE A 9 -15.04 16.18 -15.23
N ALA A 10 -15.32 16.98 -14.20
CA ALA A 10 -14.57 18.19 -13.90
C ALA A 10 -13.09 17.90 -13.63
N LEU A 11 -12.80 16.81 -12.91
CA LEU A 11 -11.44 16.34 -12.68
C LEU A 11 -10.75 15.90 -13.98
N SER A 12 -11.47 15.28 -14.92
CA SER A 12 -10.93 14.94 -16.24
C SER A 12 -10.46 16.18 -17.00
N PHE A 13 -11.26 17.27 -17.00
CA PHE A 13 -10.83 18.54 -17.60
C PHE A 13 -9.59 19.10 -16.90
N PHE A 14 -9.54 19.05 -15.57
CA PHE A 14 -8.38 19.51 -14.80
C PHE A 14 -7.11 18.68 -15.09
N VAL A 15 -7.24 17.36 -15.24
CA VAL A 15 -6.12 16.47 -15.58
C VAL A 15 -5.62 16.75 -17.00
N ILE A 16 -6.52 16.94 -17.97
CA ILE A 16 -6.13 17.32 -19.34
C ILE A 16 -5.43 18.67 -19.34
N TYR A 17 -5.91 19.63 -18.55
CA TYR A 17 -5.24 20.92 -18.36
C TYR A 17 -3.84 20.75 -17.77
N ALA A 18 -3.69 19.98 -16.70
CA ALA A 18 -2.40 19.73 -16.08
C ALA A 18 -1.41 19.06 -17.04
N ILE A 19 -1.86 18.05 -17.80
CA ILE A 19 -1.02 17.33 -18.77
C ILE A 19 -0.50 18.29 -19.85
N ASN A 20 -1.36 19.16 -20.38
CA ASN A 20 -0.95 20.17 -21.35
C ASN A 20 -0.07 21.26 -20.71
N PHE A 21 -0.36 21.69 -19.47
CA PHE A 21 0.41 22.72 -18.76
C PHE A 21 1.84 22.28 -18.45
N PHE A 22 2.04 21.02 -18.08
CA PHE A 22 3.36 20.42 -17.86
C PHE A 22 4.03 19.92 -19.14
N ASP A 23 3.42 20.16 -20.31
CA ASP A 23 3.89 19.70 -21.62
C ASP A 23 4.20 18.20 -21.67
N ILE A 24 3.43 17.40 -20.92
CA ILE A 24 3.59 15.94 -20.84
C ILE A 24 3.04 15.29 -22.12
N ALA A 25 1.92 15.80 -22.63
CA ALA A 25 1.33 15.39 -23.90
C ALA A 25 0.37 16.48 -24.41
N SER A 26 0.26 16.63 -25.73
CA SER A 26 -0.71 17.51 -26.37
C SER A 26 -2.07 16.81 -26.48
N LEU A 27 -2.96 17.11 -25.54
CA LEU A 27 -4.30 16.54 -25.46
C LEU A 27 -5.36 17.56 -25.86
N ASP A 28 -6.07 17.26 -26.95
CA ASP A 28 -7.22 18.05 -27.38
C ASP A 28 -8.42 17.90 -26.45
N TYR A 29 -9.11 19.01 -26.20
CA TYR A 29 -10.38 19.04 -25.47
C TYR A 29 -11.53 18.55 -26.35
N ASN A 30 -11.64 17.23 -26.52
CA ASN A 30 -12.74 16.57 -27.18
C ASN A 30 -13.41 15.58 -26.20
N ILE A 31 -14.69 15.28 -26.43
CA ILE A 31 -15.49 14.27 -25.73
C ILE A 31 -14.75 12.93 -25.61
N ARG A 32 -14.04 12.50 -26.67
CA ARG A 32 -13.25 11.26 -26.63
C ARG A 32 -12.14 11.31 -25.59
N THR A 33 -11.37 12.40 -25.57
CA THR A 33 -10.28 12.61 -24.61
C THR A 33 -10.80 12.70 -23.19
N VAL A 34 -11.85 13.50 -22.97
CA VAL A 34 -12.49 13.65 -21.65
C VAL A 34 -13.03 12.32 -21.14
N ALA A 35 -13.68 11.53 -21.99
CA ALA A 35 -14.18 10.20 -21.63
C ALA A 35 -13.03 9.23 -21.29
N ALA A 36 -11.95 9.23 -22.09
CA ALA A 36 -10.77 8.40 -21.82
C ALA A 36 -10.11 8.76 -20.50
N THR A 37 -9.93 10.05 -20.21
CA THR A 37 -9.38 10.54 -18.94
C THR A 37 -10.31 10.19 -17.76
N ALA A 38 -11.63 10.30 -17.93
CA ALA A 38 -12.60 9.90 -16.91
C ALA A 38 -12.51 8.41 -16.57
N VAL A 39 -12.41 7.55 -17.59
CA VAL A 39 -12.21 6.11 -17.41
C VAL A 39 -10.88 5.84 -16.71
N ALA A 40 -9.80 6.49 -17.11
CA ALA A 40 -8.50 6.34 -16.46
C ALA A 40 -8.53 6.72 -14.97
N ILE A 41 -9.23 7.80 -14.60
CA ILE A 41 -9.43 8.22 -13.21
C ILE A 41 -10.18 7.14 -12.41
N ILE A 42 -11.22 6.55 -13.00
CA ILE A 42 -12.00 5.47 -12.35
C ILE A 42 -11.12 4.24 -12.13
N VAL A 43 -10.35 3.84 -13.15
CA VAL A 43 -9.41 2.72 -13.05
C VAL A 43 -8.35 2.97 -11.98
N LEU A 44 -7.77 4.17 -11.95
CA LEU A 44 -6.77 4.55 -10.96
C LEU A 44 -7.33 4.49 -9.53
N ARG A 45 -8.58 4.93 -9.35
CA ARG A 45 -9.27 4.83 -8.06
C ARG A 45 -9.48 3.38 -7.63
N LEU A 46 -9.86 2.51 -8.56
CA LEU A 46 -10.03 1.09 -8.30
C LEU A 46 -8.68 0.46 -7.91
N LEU A 47 -7.62 0.76 -8.66
CA LEU A 47 -6.27 0.29 -8.37
C LEU A 47 -5.80 0.75 -7.00
N TYR A 48 -6.00 2.03 -6.66
CA TYR A 48 -5.70 2.57 -5.34
C TYR A 48 -6.45 1.84 -4.22
N SER A 49 -7.73 1.55 -4.42
CA SER A 49 -8.52 0.80 -3.44
C SER A 49 -8.01 -0.62 -3.23
N VAL A 50 -7.61 -1.31 -4.29
CA VAL A 50 -7.04 -2.67 -4.20
C VAL A 50 -5.68 -2.61 -3.51
N PHE A 51 -4.82 -1.69 -3.94
CA PHE A 51 -3.47 -1.54 -3.42
C PHE A 51 -3.47 -1.19 -1.93
N THR A 52 -4.30 -0.23 -1.50
CA THR A 52 -4.39 0.13 -0.07
C THR A 52 -4.91 -1.00 0.78
N ARG A 53 -5.84 -1.82 0.28
CA ARG A 53 -6.33 -3.01 1.00
C ARG A 53 -5.22 -4.06 1.13
N PHE A 54 -4.50 -4.32 0.04
CA PHE A 54 -3.35 -5.22 0.04
C PHE A 54 -2.26 -4.72 0.99
N MET A 55 -1.89 -3.44 0.91
CA MET A 55 -0.89 -2.83 1.78
C MET A 55 -1.25 -2.90 3.24
N LYS A 56 -2.52 -2.72 3.62
CA LYS A 56 -2.96 -2.89 5.01
C LYS A 56 -2.71 -4.31 5.52
N VAL A 57 -3.05 -5.32 4.71
CA VAL A 57 -2.82 -6.73 5.08
C VAL A 57 -1.33 -7.02 5.14
N PHE A 58 -0.57 -6.55 4.15
CA PHE A 58 0.88 -6.72 4.12
C PHE A 58 1.56 -6.09 5.34
N LEU A 59 1.25 -4.84 5.67
CA LEU A 59 1.77 -4.16 6.86
C LEU A 59 1.36 -4.89 8.14
N PHE A 60 0.13 -5.41 8.20
CA PHE A 60 -0.31 -6.20 9.34
C PHE A 60 0.54 -7.47 9.50
N VAL A 61 0.73 -8.23 8.43
CA VAL A 61 1.49 -9.49 8.50
C VAL A 61 2.99 -9.25 8.73
N VAL A 62 3.58 -8.23 8.10
CA VAL A 62 5.03 -8.01 8.12
C VAL A 62 5.49 -7.18 9.30
N ILE A 63 4.68 -6.23 9.78
CA ILE A 63 5.06 -5.34 10.88
C ILE A 63 4.31 -5.71 12.15
N PHE A 64 2.97 -5.75 12.08
CA PHE A 64 2.17 -5.91 13.30
C PHE A 64 2.33 -7.31 13.91
N LEU A 65 2.28 -8.36 13.10
CA LEU A 65 2.32 -9.74 13.59
C LEU A 65 3.66 -10.10 14.27
N PRO A 66 4.85 -9.73 13.74
CA PRO A 66 6.11 -9.93 14.44
C PRO A 66 6.22 -9.14 15.74
N ILE A 67 5.76 -7.88 15.76
CA ILE A 67 5.77 -7.05 16.97
C ILE A 67 4.90 -7.70 18.06
N VAL A 68 3.68 -8.11 17.72
CA VAL A 68 2.79 -8.81 18.66
C VAL A 68 3.41 -10.12 19.13
N GLY A 69 4.02 -10.89 18.22
CA GLY A 69 4.75 -12.10 18.57
C GLY A 69 5.86 -11.86 19.59
N LEU A 70 6.66 -10.81 19.41
CA LEU A 70 7.71 -10.40 20.35
C LEU A 70 7.14 -9.98 21.71
N ILE A 71 6.04 -9.22 21.72
CA ILE A 71 5.37 -8.81 22.96
C ILE A 71 4.88 -10.03 23.73
N ILE A 72 4.20 -10.97 23.05
CA ILE A 72 3.71 -12.21 23.68
C ILE A 72 4.88 -13.03 24.22
N TYR A 73 5.96 -13.17 23.45
CA TYR A 73 7.15 -13.90 23.86
C TYR A 73 7.79 -13.27 25.12
N TYR A 74 7.88 -11.95 25.17
CA TYR A 74 8.40 -11.22 26.32
C TYR A 74 7.54 -11.43 27.57
N ILE A 75 6.21 -11.32 27.45
CA ILE A 75 5.27 -11.57 28.55
C ILE A 75 5.39 -13.01 29.04
N TYR A 76 5.44 -13.97 28.13
CA TYR A 76 5.59 -15.39 28.46
C TYR A 76 6.88 -15.66 29.24
N SER A 77 8.01 -15.11 28.77
CA SER A 77 9.31 -15.20 29.43
C SER A 77 9.26 -14.59 30.83
N TYR A 78 8.66 -13.41 30.99
CA TYR A 78 8.51 -12.76 32.29
C TYR A 78 7.73 -13.62 33.30
N VAL A 79 6.64 -14.27 32.83
CA VAL A 79 5.81 -15.13 33.69
C VAL A 79 6.49 -16.46 34.03
N THR A 80 7.20 -17.07 33.07
CA THR A 80 7.84 -18.38 33.26
C THR A 80 9.26 -18.31 33.81
N GLY A 81 9.86 -17.13 33.88
CA GLY A 81 11.24 -16.93 34.32
C GLY A 81 12.30 -17.44 33.33
N ASN A 82 11.89 -17.90 32.14
CA ASN A 82 12.80 -18.28 31.08
C ASN A 82 13.45 -17.01 30.50
N PRO A 83 14.76 -16.98 30.21
CA PRO A 83 15.40 -15.81 29.61
C PRO A 83 14.82 -15.50 28.22
N VAL A 84 14.66 -14.20 27.91
CA VAL A 84 14.27 -13.76 26.57
C VAL A 84 15.49 -13.90 25.66
N GLU A 85 15.54 -14.96 24.86
CA GLU A 85 16.56 -15.12 23.83
C GLU A 85 16.15 -14.28 22.60
N LEU A 86 16.36 -12.97 22.69
CA LEU A 86 16.18 -12.06 21.56
C LEU A 86 17.27 -12.36 20.52
N PHE A 87 16.99 -13.27 19.60
CA PHE A 87 17.90 -13.63 18.50
C PHE A 87 19.31 -13.97 18.99
N ASP A 88 19.48 -15.15 19.60
CA ASP A 88 20.82 -15.73 19.73
C ASP A 88 21.30 -16.19 18.34
N ILE A 89 21.80 -15.23 17.56
CA ILE A 89 22.41 -15.44 16.24
C ILE A 89 23.56 -16.45 16.36
N GLY A 90 24.24 -16.53 17.52
CA GLY A 90 25.27 -17.52 17.80
C GLY A 90 24.72 -18.94 17.75
N SER A 91 23.60 -19.21 18.44
CA SER A 91 22.96 -20.54 18.44
C SER A 91 22.43 -20.97 17.06
N LEU A 92 21.95 -20.02 16.24
CA LEU A 92 21.49 -20.28 14.88
C LEU A 92 22.65 -20.55 13.92
N MET A 93 23.78 -19.87 14.11
CA MET A 93 24.99 -20.05 13.31
C MET A 93 25.72 -21.36 13.67
N GLU A 94 25.72 -21.74 14.95
CA GLU A 94 26.25 -23.02 15.44
C GLU A 94 25.43 -24.20 14.91
N ARG A 95 24.10 -24.09 14.87
CA ARG A 95 23.20 -25.08 14.25
C ARG A 95 23.30 -25.14 12.72
N ALA A 96 23.67 -24.05 12.06
CA ALA A 96 23.87 -24.01 10.62
C ALA A 96 25.22 -24.63 10.19
N GLN A 97 26.22 -24.63 11.08
CA GLN A 97 27.52 -25.27 10.87
C GLN A 97 27.54 -26.75 11.26
N SER A 98 26.50 -27.25 11.91
CA SER A 98 26.37 -28.67 12.28
C SER A 98 25.60 -29.52 11.26
N PHE A 99 25.33 -28.99 10.06
CA PHE A 99 24.87 -29.70 8.87
C PHE A 99 25.93 -29.62 7.77
#